data_AF-A0A8J5ITS4-F1
#
_entry.id   AF-A0A8J5ITS4-F1
#
_cell.length_a   1.000
_cell.length_b   1.000
_cell.length_c   1.000
_cell.angle_alpha   90.00
_cell.angle_beta   90.00
_cell.angle_gamma   90.00
#
_symmetry.space_group_name_H-M   'P 1'
#
loop_
_entity.id
_entity.type
_entity.pdbx_description
1 polymer ?
#
loop_
_entity_poly.entity_id
_entity_poly.type
_entity_poly.pdbx_seq_one_letter_code
_entity_poly.pdbx_strand_id
1 'polypeptide(L)'
;MQRERERRDNPVVFFDVSVGEKSVGRLLIELRADVVPRTAENFRRLCTGETKEPRTGRRRHYARCPFHRVVKDKFCQSGDYAVRLSLNKDTFQMEKELVMERLVHDLKTRETLCCILDYPGVSEEDLKKYIKKHGPLVNPVFGEVHGYWVDDDYFTPYRNVVPGCCELAPKLAALVGNWMDWSGIGKRSTILLSRGAYIFDERTGKPTTVRTPDVTYIPRRASRNPKDLELWQYGQEPYAPSFLVEIDYLSGEESQFVALDQKMQNQYFRHGVQLGWLIDPRPGFRKMLEYKRDEAGRVYRVDNDEWRDLDGGDVLPGFCINKTDLEMDPNGVTGSALKNFETATKADIMKSPAIVLQITSIMGSIACNNDETPNCSVASTTSKVALNMITRSLAMDLREHGFAVVTVNPGYVDTDMTHHQDSAAQVLELPW
;
A
#
# COMPACT_ATOMS: atom_id res chain seq x y z
N MET A 1 -39.39 -19.79 -53.84
CA MET A 1 -40.04 -20.04 -52.55
C MET A 1 -39.26 -19.36 -51.43
N GLN A 2 -39.92 -18.41 -50.75
CA GLN A 2 -39.74 -17.98 -49.35
C GLN A 2 -38.35 -17.54 -48.83
N ARG A 3 -38.09 -16.23 -48.79
CA ARG A 3 -38.52 -15.32 -47.70
C ARG A 3 -38.08 -13.88 -48.02
N GLU A 4 -39.04 -13.05 -48.42
CA GLU A 4 -39.02 -11.62 -48.07
C GLU A 4 -38.91 -11.54 -46.55
N ARG A 5 -37.73 -11.17 -46.02
CA ARG A 5 -37.65 -10.69 -44.64
C ARG A 5 -37.96 -9.21 -44.69
N GLU A 6 -39.17 -8.88 -44.28
CA GLU A 6 -39.61 -7.55 -43.85
C GLU A 6 -38.41 -6.72 -43.38
N ARG A 7 -38.10 -5.61 -44.06
CA ARG A 7 -37.27 -4.55 -43.46
C ARG A 7 -38.08 -4.03 -42.27
N ARG A 8 -37.83 -4.58 -41.08
CA ARG A 8 -38.33 -3.96 -39.86
C ARG A 8 -37.62 -2.63 -39.74
N ASP A 9 -38.39 -1.55 -39.73
CA ASP A 9 -37.85 -0.22 -39.47
C ASP A 9 -37.02 -0.25 -38.19
N ASN A 10 -35.91 0.49 -38.19
CA ASN A 10 -35.03 0.59 -37.03
C ASN A 10 -35.81 1.13 -35.82
N PRO A 11 -35.68 0.52 -34.63
CA PRO A 11 -36.37 1.01 -33.44
C PRO A 11 -35.94 2.44 -33.09
N VAL A 12 -36.91 3.32 -32.85
CA VAL A 12 -36.66 4.66 -32.30
C VAL A 12 -37.01 4.66 -30.82
N VAL A 13 -36.05 5.09 -29.99
CA VAL A 13 -36.24 5.31 -28.55
C VAL A 13 -36.08 6.79 -28.24
N PHE A 14 -36.43 7.20 -27.03
CA PHE A 14 -36.30 8.59 -26.63
C PHE A 14 -35.84 8.77 -25.19
N PHE A 15 -35.24 9.92 -24.93
CA PHE A 15 -34.97 10.44 -23.59
C PHE A 15 -35.69 11.78 -23.42
N ASP A 16 -36.53 11.87 -22.40
CA ASP A 16 -36.98 13.17 -21.88
C ASP A 16 -35.87 13.73 -20.99
N VAL A 17 -35.35 14.90 -21.37
CA VAL A 17 -34.20 15.53 -20.72
C VAL A 17 -34.68 16.74 -19.92
N SER A 18 -34.22 16.85 -18.68
CA SER A 18 -34.43 18.02 -17.82
C SER A 18 -33.09 18.56 -17.33
N VAL A 19 -33.06 19.87 -17.05
CA VAL A 19 -31.99 20.52 -16.30
C VAL A 19 -32.60 21.01 -14.99
N GLY A 20 -32.24 20.34 -13.90
CA GLY A 20 -32.99 20.45 -12.64
C GLY A 20 -34.42 19.97 -12.82
N GLU A 21 -35.39 20.78 -12.38
CA GLU A 21 -36.83 20.51 -12.53
C GLU A 21 -37.40 20.99 -13.88
N LYS A 22 -36.62 21.70 -14.69
CA LYS A 22 -37.09 22.26 -15.96
C LYS A 22 -36.85 21.27 -17.10
N SER A 23 -37.93 20.82 -17.75
CA SER A 23 -37.84 20.05 -18.99
C SER A 23 -37.18 20.88 -20.09
N VAL A 24 -36.15 20.34 -20.75
CA VAL A 24 -35.42 21.00 -21.85
C VAL A 24 -35.68 20.37 -23.21
N GLY A 25 -36.39 19.24 -23.25
CA GLY A 25 -36.86 18.63 -24.49
C GLY A 25 -36.67 17.12 -24.55
N ARG A 26 -36.94 16.56 -25.72
CA ARG A 26 -36.85 15.12 -26.00
C ARG A 26 -35.77 14.84 -27.03
N LEU A 27 -34.84 13.96 -26.67
CA LEU A 27 -33.88 13.40 -27.61
C LEU A 27 -34.48 12.14 -28.24
N LEU A 28 -34.63 12.12 -29.56
CA LEU A 28 -35.03 10.93 -30.32
C LEU A 28 -33.76 10.22 -30.83
N ILE A 29 -33.70 8.90 -30.65
CA ILE A 29 -32.53 8.09 -30.99
C ILE A 29 -33.00 6.91 -31.83
N GLU A 30 -32.64 6.89 -33.11
CA GLU A 30 -32.82 5.72 -33.97
C GLU A 30 -31.70 4.70 -33.72
N LEU A 31 -32.07 3.46 -33.40
CA LEU A 31 -31.14 2.38 -33.15
C LEU A 31 -30.95 1.57 -34.42
N ARG A 32 -29.71 1.50 -34.91
CA ARG A 32 -29.31 0.72 -36.10
C ARG A 32 -29.37 -0.79 -35.85
N ALA A 33 -30.58 -1.33 -35.61
CA ALA A 33 -30.82 -2.75 -35.37
C ALA A 33 -30.54 -3.59 -36.62
N ASP A 34 -30.63 -2.98 -37.80
CA ASP A 34 -30.17 -3.53 -39.08
C ASP A 34 -28.66 -3.86 -39.09
N VAL A 35 -27.83 -3.07 -38.39
CA VAL A 35 -26.38 -3.26 -38.32
C VAL A 35 -25.95 -3.98 -37.04
N VAL A 36 -26.49 -3.57 -35.89
CA VAL A 36 -26.08 -4.05 -34.56
C VAL A 36 -27.28 -4.54 -33.73
N PRO A 37 -27.96 -5.63 -34.15
CA PRO A 37 -29.25 -6.03 -33.60
C PRO A 37 -29.22 -6.31 -32.08
N ARG A 38 -28.15 -6.95 -31.58
CA ARG A 38 -28.01 -7.25 -30.15
C ARG A 38 -27.78 -6.00 -29.31
N THR A 39 -26.94 -5.09 -29.80
CA THR A 39 -26.63 -3.83 -29.11
C THR A 39 -27.84 -2.90 -29.09
N ALA A 40 -28.54 -2.79 -30.23
CA ALA A 40 -29.77 -2.03 -30.35
C ALA A 40 -30.85 -2.54 -29.39
N GLU A 41 -31.05 -3.86 -29.31
CA GLU A 41 -32.03 -4.46 -28.40
C GLU A 41 -31.64 -4.28 -26.91
N ASN A 42 -30.36 -4.42 -26.57
CA ASN A 42 -29.88 -4.13 -25.21
C ASN A 42 -30.09 -2.67 -24.81
N PHE A 43 -29.81 -1.74 -25.72
CA PHE A 43 -30.02 -0.31 -25.49
C PHE A 43 -31.51 0.02 -25.33
N ARG A 44 -32.36 -0.51 -26.23
CA ARG A 44 -33.83 -0.38 -26.14
C ARG A 44 -34.35 -0.83 -24.79
N ARG A 45 -33.90 -1.99 -24.30
CA ARG A 45 -34.30 -2.55 -22.99
C ARG A 45 -33.95 -1.64 -21.81
N LEU A 46 -32.81 -0.95 -21.90
CA LEU A 46 -32.41 0.05 -20.90
C LEU A 46 -33.22 1.35 -21.02
N CYS A 47 -33.71 1.71 -22.20
CA CYS A 47 -34.65 2.82 -22.34
C CYS A 47 -36.02 2.50 -21.73
N THR A 48 -36.53 1.27 -21.90
CA THR A 48 -37.87 0.88 -21.43
C THR A 48 -37.90 0.40 -19.98
N GLY A 49 -36.77 -0.09 -19.45
CA GLY A 49 -36.70 -0.66 -18.11
C GLY A 49 -37.39 -2.02 -17.97
N GLU A 50 -37.58 -2.75 -19.08
CA GLU A 50 -38.23 -4.06 -19.11
C GLU A 50 -37.35 -5.17 -18.51
N THR A 51 -36.04 -4.91 -18.36
CA THR A 51 -35.09 -5.87 -17.78
C THR A 51 -34.83 -5.56 -16.30
N LYS A 52 -34.73 -6.60 -15.47
CA LYS A 52 -34.35 -6.49 -14.05
C LYS A 52 -32.95 -7.05 -13.81
N GLU A 53 -32.28 -6.52 -12.81
CA GLU A 53 -31.05 -7.10 -12.28
C GLU A 53 -31.35 -8.37 -11.48
N PRO A 54 -30.71 -9.52 -11.79
CA PRO A 54 -31.02 -10.80 -11.15
C PRO A 54 -30.77 -10.83 -9.64
N ARG A 55 -29.77 -10.10 -9.13
CA ARG A 55 -29.37 -10.13 -7.71
C ARG A 55 -30.20 -9.21 -6.83
N THR A 56 -30.62 -8.06 -7.35
CA THR A 56 -31.29 -7.00 -6.56
C THR A 56 -32.77 -6.86 -6.89
N GLY A 57 -33.24 -7.47 -8.00
CA GLY A 57 -34.59 -7.32 -8.52
C GLY A 57 -34.90 -5.93 -9.09
N ARG A 58 -33.94 -5.00 -9.07
CA ARG A 58 -34.11 -3.62 -9.54
C ARG A 58 -34.24 -3.55 -11.05
N ARG A 59 -35.08 -2.64 -11.56
CA ARG A 59 -35.20 -2.39 -13.00
C ARG A 59 -33.91 -1.75 -13.52
N ARG A 60 -33.42 -2.23 -14.65
CA ARG A 60 -32.27 -1.64 -15.36
C ARG A 60 -32.81 -0.63 -16.37
N HIS A 61 -32.74 0.66 -16.05
CA HIS A 61 -33.20 1.70 -16.97
C HIS A 61 -32.41 3.00 -16.89
N TYR A 62 -32.44 3.79 -17.96
CA TYR A 62 -31.82 5.12 -18.01
C TYR A 62 -32.66 6.24 -17.37
N ALA A 63 -33.93 5.98 -17.03
CA ALA A 63 -34.74 7.00 -16.37
C ALA A 63 -34.08 7.45 -15.05
N ARG A 64 -33.95 8.77 -14.88
CA ARG A 64 -33.27 9.44 -13.76
C ARG A 64 -31.75 9.23 -13.68
N CYS A 65 -31.11 8.72 -14.73
CA CYS A 65 -29.65 8.77 -14.85
C CYS A 65 -29.21 10.21 -15.16
N PRO A 66 -28.26 10.78 -14.40
CA PRO A 66 -27.71 12.09 -14.73
C PRO A 66 -26.80 12.01 -15.97
N PHE A 67 -26.62 13.15 -16.63
CA PHE A 67 -25.46 13.35 -17.49
C PHE A 67 -24.28 13.72 -16.59
N HIS A 68 -23.35 12.80 -16.36
CA HIS A 68 -22.20 13.03 -15.48
C HIS A 68 -21.14 13.93 -16.10
N ARG A 69 -21.15 14.12 -17.42
CA ARG A 69 -20.28 15.06 -18.11
C ARG A 69 -20.97 15.70 -19.30
N VAL A 70 -20.96 17.03 -19.38
CA VAL A 70 -21.44 17.77 -20.54
C VAL A 70 -20.32 18.69 -21.01
N VAL A 71 -19.76 18.39 -22.18
CA VAL A 71 -18.74 19.23 -22.82
C VAL A 71 -19.41 19.98 -23.96
N LYS A 72 -19.54 21.30 -23.78
CA LYS A 72 -20.16 22.20 -24.75
C LYS A 72 -19.56 21.98 -26.14
N ASP A 73 -20.44 21.91 -27.15
CA ASP A 73 -20.09 21.75 -28.57
C ASP A 73 -19.35 20.44 -28.92
N LYS A 74 -19.33 19.46 -28.00
CA LYS A 74 -18.68 18.16 -28.23
C LYS A 74 -19.61 16.98 -27.93
N PHE A 75 -19.83 16.66 -26.65
CA PHE A 75 -20.61 15.50 -26.26
C PHE A 75 -21.19 15.62 -24.85
N CYS A 76 -22.26 14.86 -24.63
CA CYS A 76 -22.84 14.60 -23.32
C CYS A 76 -22.61 13.13 -22.97
N GLN A 77 -22.02 12.87 -21.81
CA GLN A 77 -21.79 11.54 -21.27
C GLN A 77 -22.84 11.28 -20.18
N SER A 78 -23.55 10.18 -20.33
CA SER A 78 -24.52 9.64 -19.37
C SER A 78 -24.46 8.12 -19.45
N GLY A 79 -25.14 7.47 -18.51
CA GLY A 79 -25.13 6.03 -18.36
C GLY A 79 -24.33 5.65 -17.13
N ASP A 80 -25.08 5.23 -16.11
CA ASP A 80 -24.69 4.39 -14.99
C ASP A 80 -25.99 4.17 -14.18
N TYR A 81 -26.79 3.17 -14.58
CA TYR A 81 -28.13 2.96 -14.02
C TYR A 81 -28.12 2.56 -12.53
N ALA A 82 -26.94 2.36 -11.94
CA ALA A 82 -26.77 2.13 -10.51
C ALA A 82 -26.91 3.41 -9.67
N VAL A 83 -26.72 4.60 -10.27
CA VAL A 83 -26.77 5.88 -9.57
C VAL A 83 -28.13 6.55 -9.76
N ARG A 84 -28.97 6.48 -8.72
CA ARG A 84 -30.22 7.24 -8.63
C ARG A 84 -29.94 8.51 -7.82
N LEU A 85 -29.92 9.67 -8.46
CA LEU A 85 -29.83 10.95 -7.74
C LEU A 85 -31.22 11.45 -7.36
N SER A 86 -31.41 11.74 -6.07
CA SER A 86 -32.52 12.57 -5.57
C SER A 86 -32.33 14.02 -6.05
N LEU A 87 -33.41 14.69 -6.46
CA LEU A 87 -33.38 16.07 -6.97
C LEU A 87 -33.19 17.13 -5.87
N ASN A 88 -33.19 16.74 -4.60
CA ASN A 88 -33.09 17.68 -3.49
C ASN A 88 -31.67 17.68 -2.89
N LYS A 89 -31.03 18.85 -2.81
CA LYS A 89 -29.63 19.01 -2.37
C LYS A 89 -29.40 18.51 -0.94
N ASP A 90 -30.36 18.76 -0.05
CA ASP A 90 -30.26 18.34 1.34
C ASP A 90 -30.31 16.81 1.47
N THR A 91 -31.15 16.17 0.64
CA THR A 91 -31.26 14.70 0.59
C THR A 91 -30.02 14.07 -0.04
N PHE A 92 -29.44 14.71 -1.07
CA PHE A 92 -28.21 14.25 -1.70
C PHE A 92 -27.02 14.29 -0.74
N GLN A 93 -26.88 15.38 0.04
CA GLN A 93 -25.82 15.50 1.03
C GLN A 93 -25.97 14.44 2.14
N MET A 94 -27.20 14.22 2.62
CA MET A 94 -27.50 13.19 3.62
C MET A 94 -27.25 11.77 3.11
N GLU A 95 -27.62 11.46 1.86
CA GLU A 95 -27.33 10.16 1.23
C GLU A 95 -25.81 9.96 1.04
N LYS A 96 -25.08 11.00 0.63
CA LYS A 96 -23.62 10.96 0.50
C LYS A 96 -22.92 10.73 1.85
N GLU A 97 -23.42 11.34 2.93
CA GLU A 97 -22.92 11.13 4.29
C GLU A 97 -23.14 9.68 4.74
N LEU A 98 -24.33 9.12 4.53
CA LEU A 98 -24.61 7.71 4.84
C LEU A 98 -23.73 6.73 4.05
N VAL A 99 -23.46 7.03 2.77
CA VAL A 99 -22.57 6.21 1.95
C VAL A 99 -21.12 6.35 2.39
N MET A 100 -20.69 7.54 2.80
CA MET A 100 -19.37 7.78 3.40
C MET A 100 -19.23 7.02 4.73
N GLU A 101 -20.24 7.05 5.59
CA GLU A 101 -20.25 6.28 6.85
C GLU A 101 -20.15 4.78 6.58
N ARG A 102 -20.83 4.27 5.55
CA ARG A 102 -20.71 2.87 5.13
C ARG A 102 -19.31 2.55 4.62
N LEU A 103 -18.70 3.43 3.80
CA LEU A 103 -17.30 3.27 3.37
C LEU A 103 -16.36 3.23 4.57
N VAL A 104 -16.49 4.19 5.49
CA VAL A 104 -15.66 4.28 6.69
C VAL A 104 -15.85 3.06 7.59
N HIS A 105 -17.09 2.59 7.77
CA HIS A 105 -17.40 1.36 8.48
C HIS A 105 -16.71 0.17 7.82
N ASP A 106 -16.84 0.01 6.51
CA ASP A 106 -16.24 -1.10 5.77
C ASP A 106 -14.69 -1.02 5.83
N LEU A 107 -14.08 0.17 5.75
CA LEU A 107 -12.64 0.37 5.94
C LEU A 107 -12.15 0.07 7.37
N LYS A 108 -12.99 0.33 8.38
CA LYS A 108 -12.69 0.03 9.79
C LYS A 108 -12.94 -1.43 10.15
N THR A 109 -13.78 -2.15 9.41
CA THR A 109 -14.24 -3.49 9.82
C THR A 109 -13.84 -4.61 8.88
N ARG A 110 -13.45 -4.29 7.63
CA ARG A 110 -13.06 -5.29 6.64
C ARG A 110 -11.57 -5.34 6.41
N GLU A 111 -11.11 -6.51 6.00
CA GLU A 111 -9.71 -6.80 5.70
C GLU A 111 -9.43 -6.77 4.19
N THR A 112 -10.34 -6.25 3.36
CA THR A 112 -10.32 -6.43 1.89
C THR A 112 -10.16 -5.11 1.14
N LEU A 113 -9.84 -5.18 -0.15
CA LEU A 113 -9.90 -4.02 -1.06
C LEU A 113 -11.28 -3.37 -1.00
N CYS A 114 -11.31 -2.04 -0.96
CA CYS A 114 -12.54 -1.26 -1.11
C CYS A 114 -12.54 -0.58 -2.48
N CYS A 115 -13.43 -1.02 -3.38
CA CYS A 115 -13.64 -0.32 -4.63
C CYS A 115 -14.50 0.92 -4.36
N ILE A 116 -14.01 2.11 -4.71
CA ILE A 116 -14.75 3.36 -4.49
C ILE A 116 -16.05 3.39 -5.29
N LEU A 117 -16.09 2.70 -6.43
CA LEU A 117 -17.29 2.54 -7.26
C LEU A 117 -18.42 1.79 -6.54
N ASP A 118 -18.12 1.03 -5.49
CA ASP A 118 -19.13 0.37 -4.64
C ASP A 118 -19.83 1.35 -3.66
N TYR A 119 -19.33 2.59 -3.59
CA TYR A 119 -19.80 3.67 -2.70
C TYR A 119 -20.20 4.91 -3.51
N PRO A 120 -21.41 4.90 -4.12
CA PRO A 120 -21.83 5.94 -5.05
C PRO A 120 -21.80 7.35 -4.44
N GLY A 121 -21.25 8.32 -5.17
CA GLY A 121 -21.21 9.73 -4.76
C GLY A 121 -20.10 10.07 -3.76
N VAL A 122 -19.31 9.09 -3.33
CA VAL A 122 -18.11 9.30 -2.51
C VAL A 122 -16.88 9.21 -3.40
N SER A 123 -16.06 10.26 -3.41
CA SER A 123 -14.77 10.29 -4.10
C SER A 123 -13.60 10.03 -3.16
N GLU A 124 -12.42 9.75 -3.71
CA GLU A 124 -11.16 9.73 -2.96
C GLU A 124 -10.97 11.02 -2.13
N GLU A 125 -11.25 12.17 -2.73
CA GLU A 125 -11.05 13.47 -2.08
C GLU A 125 -11.98 13.65 -0.88
N ASP A 126 -13.19 13.08 -0.95
CA ASP A 126 -14.13 13.09 0.18
C ASP A 126 -13.61 12.25 1.35
N LEU A 127 -13.02 11.08 1.08
CA LEU A 127 -12.41 10.23 2.11
C LEU A 127 -11.21 10.94 2.76
N LYS A 128 -10.36 11.59 1.96
CA LYS A 128 -9.25 12.43 2.45
C LYS A 128 -9.75 13.56 3.36
N LYS A 129 -10.84 14.24 2.99
CA LYS A 129 -11.47 15.29 3.82
C LYS A 129 -12.04 14.72 5.12
N TYR A 130 -12.66 13.54 5.07
CA TYR A 130 -13.17 12.85 6.26
C TYR A 130 -12.05 12.56 7.26
N ILE A 131 -10.95 11.94 6.82
CA ILE A 131 -9.80 11.60 7.67
C ILE A 131 -9.18 12.87 8.28
N LYS A 132 -9.01 13.94 7.49
CA LYS A 132 -8.50 15.22 8.00
C LYS A 132 -9.38 15.81 9.10
N LYS A 133 -10.70 15.63 9.01
CA LYS A 133 -11.68 16.18 9.96
C LYS A 133 -11.85 15.31 11.21
N HIS A 134 -11.84 13.99 11.05
CA HIS A 134 -12.22 13.04 12.08
C HIS A 134 -11.04 12.25 12.69
N GLY A 135 -9.84 12.46 12.17
CA GLY A 135 -8.65 11.70 12.56
C GLY A 135 -8.46 10.41 11.73
N PRO A 136 -7.35 9.69 11.96
CA PRO A 136 -7.08 8.43 11.28
C PRO A 136 -8.19 7.41 11.57
N LEU A 137 -8.53 6.59 10.56
CA LEU A 137 -9.41 5.45 10.78
C LEU A 137 -8.61 4.36 11.48
N VAL A 138 -9.21 3.60 12.40
CA VAL A 138 -8.53 2.47 13.04
C VAL A 138 -9.19 1.18 12.57
N ASN A 139 -8.43 0.34 11.88
CA ASN A 139 -8.83 -1.00 11.47
C ASN A 139 -8.25 -2.03 12.45
N PRO A 140 -9.00 -3.05 12.88
CA PRO A 140 -8.55 -4.01 13.90
C PRO A 140 -7.39 -4.90 13.44
N VAL A 141 -7.10 -4.96 12.14
CA VAL A 141 -6.01 -5.77 11.56
C VAL A 141 -4.85 -4.90 11.08
N PHE A 142 -5.14 -3.69 10.59
CA PHE A 142 -4.13 -2.77 10.05
C PHE A 142 -3.77 -1.61 10.99
N GLY A 143 -4.40 -1.48 12.17
CA GLY A 143 -4.17 -0.34 13.07
C GLY A 143 -4.67 0.98 12.48
N GLU A 144 -3.99 2.09 12.79
CA GLU A 144 -4.27 3.37 12.13
C GLU A 144 -4.07 3.24 10.61
N VAL A 145 -5.17 3.43 9.89
CA VAL A 145 -5.27 3.26 8.45
C VAL A 145 -4.84 4.54 7.78
N HIS A 146 -3.60 4.55 7.34
CA HIS A 146 -3.27 5.25 6.11
C HIS A 146 -3.50 4.27 4.95
N GLY A 147 -3.75 4.73 3.73
CA GLY A 147 -4.02 3.82 2.61
C GLY A 147 -3.54 4.39 1.30
N TYR A 148 -3.35 3.53 0.31
CA TYR A 148 -3.03 3.93 -1.06
C TYR A 148 -4.00 3.30 -2.05
N TRP A 149 -4.15 3.96 -3.20
CA TRP A 149 -4.93 3.44 -4.31
C TRP A 149 -4.08 2.47 -5.12
N VAL A 150 -4.68 1.33 -5.42
CA VAL A 150 -4.19 0.34 -6.37
C VAL A 150 -5.12 0.45 -7.58
N ASP A 151 -4.58 0.72 -8.77
CA ASP A 151 -5.33 0.81 -10.03
C ASP A 151 -6.63 1.67 -9.92
N ASP A 152 -6.49 3.00 -9.93
CA ASP A 152 -7.47 4.10 -10.06
C ASP A 152 -8.85 4.05 -9.36
N ASP A 153 -9.23 2.98 -8.66
CA ASP A 153 -10.55 2.85 -8.00
C ASP A 153 -10.55 1.91 -6.79
N TYR A 154 -9.43 1.24 -6.46
CA TYR A 154 -9.33 0.35 -5.30
C TYR A 154 -8.44 0.91 -4.19
N PHE A 155 -9.01 1.15 -3.01
CA PHE A 155 -8.28 1.58 -1.84
C PHE A 155 -7.80 0.39 -1.02
N THR A 156 -6.51 0.41 -0.65
CA THR A 156 -5.91 -0.57 0.26
C THR A 156 -5.55 0.12 1.58
N PRO A 157 -6.10 -0.32 2.73
CA PRO A 157 -5.62 0.11 4.03
C PRO A 157 -4.21 -0.43 4.30
N TYR A 158 -3.30 0.41 4.77
CA TYR A 158 -1.97 0.05 5.24
C TYR A 158 -1.77 0.47 6.70
N ARG A 159 -0.85 -0.25 7.34
CA ARG A 159 -0.56 -0.21 8.76
C ARG A 159 0.69 0.62 9.06
N ASN A 160 0.73 1.28 10.21
CA ASN A 160 1.97 1.85 10.76
C ASN A 160 2.97 0.73 11.13
N VAL A 161 4.20 0.86 10.64
CA VAL A 161 5.26 -0.11 10.86
C VAL A 161 5.69 -0.09 12.33
N VAL A 162 5.70 -1.26 12.99
CA VAL A 162 6.18 -1.36 14.38
C VAL A 162 7.72 -1.29 14.43
N PRO A 163 8.32 -0.79 15.53
CA PRO A 163 9.79 -0.68 15.64
C PRO A 163 10.53 -1.99 15.36
N GLY A 164 10.00 -3.12 15.82
CA GLY A 164 10.57 -4.44 15.57
C GLY A 164 10.66 -4.78 14.07
N CYS A 165 9.68 -4.34 13.26
CA CYS A 165 9.71 -4.55 11.82
C CYS A 165 10.81 -3.69 11.16
N CYS A 166 10.98 -2.43 11.57
CA CYS A 166 12.03 -1.54 11.07
C CYS A 166 13.45 -2.09 11.28
N GLU A 167 13.68 -2.82 12.37
CA GLU A 167 14.99 -3.38 12.69
C GLU A 167 15.19 -4.79 12.13
N LEU A 168 14.21 -5.67 12.35
CA LEU A 168 14.36 -7.09 12.04
C LEU A 168 14.07 -7.40 10.56
N ALA A 169 13.12 -6.73 9.91
CA ALA A 169 12.80 -7.03 8.51
C ALA A 169 13.99 -6.78 7.57
N PRO A 170 14.71 -5.63 7.63
CA PRO A 170 15.90 -5.42 6.79
C PRO A 170 17.01 -6.42 7.08
N LYS A 171 17.21 -6.80 8.35
CA LYS A 171 18.21 -7.79 8.76
C LYS A 171 17.89 -9.17 8.19
N LEU A 172 16.64 -9.62 8.31
CA LEU A 172 16.15 -10.85 7.69
C LEU A 172 16.33 -10.83 6.18
N ALA A 173 15.99 -9.72 5.53
CA ALA A 173 16.14 -9.61 4.09
C ALA A 173 17.60 -9.67 3.63
N ALA A 174 18.52 -9.05 4.38
CA ALA A 174 19.95 -9.15 4.13
C ALA A 174 20.46 -10.59 4.31
N LEU A 175 20.05 -11.29 5.37
CA LEU A 175 20.47 -12.67 5.63
C LEU A 175 19.97 -13.65 4.56
N VAL A 176 18.69 -13.57 4.20
CA VAL A 176 18.13 -14.38 3.11
C VAL A 176 18.76 -13.98 1.76
N GLY A 177 19.03 -12.69 1.55
CA GLY A 177 19.77 -12.17 0.39
C GLY A 177 21.15 -12.82 0.24
N ASN A 178 21.95 -12.81 1.30
CA ASN A 178 23.27 -13.43 1.34
C ASN A 178 23.19 -14.94 1.10
N TRP A 179 22.19 -15.62 1.67
CA TRP A 179 21.96 -17.04 1.42
C TRP A 179 21.57 -17.31 -0.04
N MET A 180 20.76 -16.46 -0.67
CA MET A 180 20.42 -16.59 -2.09
C MET A 180 21.65 -16.47 -2.99
N ASP A 181 22.55 -15.54 -2.67
CA ASP A 181 23.81 -15.36 -3.41
C ASP A 181 24.74 -16.57 -3.23
N TRP A 182 24.92 -17.02 -1.98
CA TRP A 182 25.78 -18.16 -1.67
C TRP A 182 25.27 -19.48 -2.26
N SER A 183 23.97 -19.75 -2.15
CA SER A 183 23.34 -20.99 -2.66
C SER A 183 23.32 -21.10 -4.18
N GLY A 184 23.63 -20.01 -4.91
CA GLY A 184 23.52 -19.95 -6.37
C GLY A 184 22.09 -19.92 -6.90
N ILE A 185 21.08 -19.90 -6.00
CA ILE A 185 19.66 -19.79 -6.30
C ILE A 185 19.30 -18.35 -6.73
N GLY A 186 20.07 -17.35 -6.27
CA GLY A 186 19.79 -15.90 -6.37
C GLY A 186 19.74 -15.30 -7.78
N LYS A 187 20.15 -16.00 -8.84
CA LYS A 187 20.16 -15.41 -10.20
C LYS A 187 18.77 -15.06 -10.74
N ARG A 188 17.68 -15.56 -10.14
CA ARG A 188 16.26 -15.29 -10.54
C ARG A 188 15.21 -15.46 -9.42
N SER A 189 15.61 -15.55 -8.15
CA SER A 189 14.66 -15.51 -7.02
C SER A 189 14.57 -14.09 -6.49
N THR A 190 13.46 -13.75 -5.83
CA THR A 190 13.21 -12.37 -5.35
C THR A 190 12.91 -12.38 -3.87
N ILE A 191 13.53 -11.46 -3.15
CA ILE A 191 13.12 -11.08 -1.79
C ILE A 191 12.49 -9.70 -1.81
N LEU A 192 11.34 -9.55 -1.15
CA LEU A 192 10.63 -8.27 -1.05
C LEU A 192 10.41 -7.93 0.42
N LEU A 193 10.72 -6.68 0.77
CA LEU A 193 10.42 -6.05 2.05
C LEU A 193 9.17 -5.20 1.90
N SER A 194 8.10 -5.45 2.66
CA SER A 194 6.85 -4.65 2.80
C SER A 194 6.33 -3.94 1.53
N ARG A 195 6.70 -4.41 0.34
CA ARG A 195 6.48 -3.77 -0.97
C ARG A 195 5.86 -4.72 -1.99
N GLY A 196 5.85 -6.02 -1.69
CA GLY A 196 5.14 -7.01 -2.49
C GLY A 196 3.71 -7.14 -1.99
N ALA A 197 2.75 -6.76 -2.83
CA ALA A 197 1.35 -7.04 -2.56
C ALA A 197 0.91 -8.32 -3.25
N TYR A 198 0.28 -9.18 -2.47
CA TYR A 198 -0.21 -10.47 -2.90
C TYR A 198 -1.72 -10.43 -2.89
N ILE A 199 -2.31 -10.70 -4.05
CA ILE A 199 -3.75 -10.66 -4.21
C ILE A 199 -4.30 -12.09 -4.12
N PHE A 200 -5.22 -12.27 -3.19
CA PHE A 200 -5.93 -13.50 -2.92
C PHE A 200 -7.39 -13.35 -3.37
N ASP A 201 -7.90 -14.37 -4.08
CA ASP A 201 -9.29 -14.46 -4.50
C ASP A 201 -10.07 -15.30 -3.49
N GLU A 202 -10.82 -14.62 -2.63
CA GLU A 202 -11.65 -15.27 -1.62
C GLU A 202 -13.14 -15.28 -2.00
N ARG A 203 -13.52 -14.54 -3.05
CA ARG A 203 -14.91 -14.43 -3.51
C ARG A 203 -14.97 -14.29 -5.02
N THR A 204 -15.39 -15.39 -5.65
CA THR A 204 -16.17 -15.37 -6.90
C THR A 204 -15.41 -14.98 -8.18
N GLY A 205 -14.12 -15.29 -8.28
CA GLY A 205 -13.37 -15.07 -9.52
C GLY A 205 -12.91 -13.62 -9.71
N LYS A 206 -12.86 -12.84 -8.62
CA LYS A 206 -12.31 -11.48 -8.60
C LYS A 206 -11.32 -11.37 -7.44
N PRO A 207 -10.12 -10.80 -7.67
CA PRO A 207 -9.18 -10.55 -6.59
C PRO A 207 -9.78 -9.55 -5.58
N THR A 208 -9.97 -9.94 -4.32
CA THR A 208 -10.63 -9.09 -3.29
C THR A 208 -9.74 -8.78 -2.11
N THR A 209 -8.70 -9.59 -1.86
CA THR A 209 -7.91 -9.52 -0.63
C THR A 209 -6.47 -9.24 -1.00
N VAL A 210 -5.92 -8.11 -0.57
CA VAL A 210 -4.51 -7.75 -0.81
C VAL A 210 -3.72 -7.83 0.48
N ARG A 211 -2.53 -8.41 0.42
CA ARG A 211 -1.64 -8.57 1.57
C ARG A 211 -0.23 -8.16 1.26
N THR A 212 0.39 -7.44 2.19
CA THR A 212 1.78 -6.97 2.11
C THR A 212 2.56 -7.48 3.33
N PRO A 213 3.07 -8.72 3.32
CA PRO A 213 3.88 -9.23 4.42
C PRO A 213 5.19 -8.44 4.56
N ASP A 214 5.78 -8.45 5.75
CA ASP A 214 6.98 -7.66 6.06
C ASP A 214 8.21 -8.15 5.30
N VAL A 215 8.38 -9.48 5.21
CA VAL A 215 9.43 -10.12 4.41
C VAL A 215 8.81 -11.22 3.59
N THR A 216 9.17 -11.35 2.32
CA THR A 216 8.71 -12.44 1.47
C THR A 216 9.79 -12.95 0.53
N TYR A 217 9.77 -14.25 0.26
CA TYR A 217 10.64 -14.90 -0.72
C TYR A 217 9.84 -15.63 -1.81
N ILE A 218 10.26 -15.40 -3.06
CA ILE A 218 9.67 -15.93 -4.27
C ILE A 218 10.73 -16.75 -5.03
N PRO A 219 10.54 -18.06 -5.22
CA PRO A 219 11.50 -18.90 -5.91
C PRO A 219 11.46 -18.70 -7.44
N ARG A 220 12.60 -18.97 -8.09
CA ARG A 220 12.88 -18.85 -9.53
C ARG A 220 11.80 -19.32 -10.52
N ARG A 221 11.04 -20.39 -10.22
CA ARG A 221 9.99 -20.90 -11.15
C ARG A 221 8.71 -20.06 -11.12
N ALA A 222 8.55 -19.22 -10.10
CA ALA A 222 7.41 -18.33 -9.93
C ALA A 222 7.75 -16.85 -10.15
N SER A 223 9.05 -16.50 -10.14
CA SER A 223 9.52 -15.14 -10.41
C SER A 223 9.31 -14.78 -11.88
N ARG A 224 8.31 -13.92 -12.15
CA ARG A 224 8.14 -13.24 -13.44
C ARG A 224 9.24 -12.17 -13.59
N ASN A 225 9.60 -11.83 -14.82
CA ASN A 225 10.76 -11.02 -15.19
C ASN A 225 10.95 -9.78 -14.27
N PRO A 226 12.16 -9.51 -13.74
CA PRO A 226 12.42 -8.38 -12.84
C PRO A 226 12.16 -6.97 -13.39
N LYS A 227 12.00 -6.82 -14.72
CA LYS A 227 11.55 -5.56 -15.34
C LYS A 227 10.03 -5.39 -15.30
N ASP A 228 9.29 -6.47 -15.03
CA ASP A 228 7.84 -6.48 -14.77
C ASP A 228 7.56 -6.41 -13.24
N LEU A 229 8.61 -6.18 -12.44
CA LEU A 229 8.56 -6.16 -10.97
C LEU A 229 8.04 -4.83 -10.39
N GLU A 230 7.56 -3.95 -11.27
CA GLU A 230 6.41 -3.07 -11.01
C GLU A 230 5.14 -3.93 -10.86
N LEU A 231 5.15 -4.85 -9.87
CA LEU A 231 4.22 -5.96 -9.60
C LEU A 231 2.79 -5.50 -9.24
N TRP A 232 2.16 -4.73 -10.13
CA TRP A 232 0.81 -4.24 -9.97
C TRP A 232 0.17 -4.11 -11.35
N GLN A 233 -0.51 -5.17 -11.78
CA GLN A 233 -1.58 -5.05 -12.76
C GLN A 233 -2.70 -6.00 -12.35
N TYR A 234 -3.85 -5.44 -11.98
CA TYR A 234 -5.10 -6.19 -11.83
C TYR A 234 -5.39 -6.98 -13.13
N GLY A 235 -5.33 -8.32 -13.06
CA GLY A 235 -5.54 -9.21 -14.22
C GLY A 235 -4.47 -10.29 -14.42
N GLN A 236 -3.44 -10.36 -13.57
CA GLN A 236 -2.54 -11.51 -13.50
C GLN A 236 -3.07 -12.58 -12.54
N GLU A 237 -2.71 -13.86 -12.75
CA GLU A 237 -3.11 -14.96 -11.87
C GLU A 237 -2.71 -14.70 -10.41
N PRO A 238 -3.61 -14.92 -9.42
CA PRO A 238 -3.29 -14.84 -8.00
C PRO A 238 -2.02 -15.63 -7.67
N TYR A 239 -1.08 -14.98 -6.98
CA TYR A 239 0.19 -15.57 -6.61
C TYR A 239 0.47 -15.35 -5.12
N ALA A 240 0.94 -16.38 -4.43
CA ALA A 240 1.39 -16.31 -3.05
C ALA A 240 2.91 -16.56 -2.98
N PRO A 241 3.64 -15.89 -2.08
CA PRO A 241 5.05 -16.16 -1.88
C PRO A 241 5.24 -17.56 -1.30
N SER A 242 6.39 -18.19 -1.52
CA SER A 242 6.66 -19.50 -0.90
C SER A 242 7.00 -19.37 0.59
N PHE A 243 7.65 -18.27 0.96
CA PHE A 243 7.99 -17.93 2.34
C PHE A 243 7.60 -16.50 2.68
N LEU A 244 7.13 -16.28 3.91
CA LEU A 244 6.87 -14.94 4.44
C LEU A 244 7.18 -14.81 5.94
N VAL A 245 7.36 -13.56 6.37
CA VAL A 245 7.47 -13.17 7.77
C VAL A 245 6.53 -12.00 8.06
N GLU A 246 5.87 -12.05 9.21
CA GLU A 246 5.12 -10.96 9.81
C GLU A 246 5.74 -10.64 11.18
N ILE A 247 5.96 -9.35 11.45
CA ILE A 247 6.62 -8.87 12.66
C ILE A 247 5.68 -7.88 13.34
N ASP A 248 5.22 -8.22 14.55
CA ASP A 248 4.25 -7.39 15.27
C ASP A 248 4.25 -7.64 16.77
N TYR A 249 3.44 -6.85 17.47
CA TYR A 249 3.11 -7.09 18.87
C TYR A 249 2.23 -8.33 18.97
N LEU A 250 2.73 -9.41 19.57
CA LEU A 250 2.00 -10.67 19.73
C LEU A 250 1.51 -10.89 21.17
N SER A 251 1.89 -9.97 22.06
CA SER A 251 1.57 -9.99 23.49
C SER A 251 1.24 -8.58 23.98
N GLY A 252 0.47 -8.48 25.08
CA GLY A 252 0.03 -7.20 25.67
C GLY A 252 -1.32 -6.72 25.13
N GLU A 253 -1.75 -5.54 25.59
CA GLU A 253 -3.06 -4.95 25.23
C GLU A 253 -3.19 -4.62 23.75
N GLU A 254 -2.08 -4.32 23.07
CA GLU A 254 -2.02 -4.00 21.64
C GLU A 254 -1.75 -5.24 20.76
N SER A 255 -1.83 -6.45 21.33
CA SER A 255 -1.50 -7.69 20.62
C SER A 255 -2.35 -7.91 19.36
N GLN A 256 -1.67 -8.15 18.25
CA GLN A 256 -2.25 -8.51 16.95
C GLN A 256 -2.29 -10.04 16.74
N PHE A 257 -1.95 -10.82 17.76
CA PHE A 257 -1.75 -12.27 17.62
C PHE A 257 -2.95 -13.00 17.02
N VAL A 258 -4.17 -12.74 17.52
CA VAL A 258 -5.38 -13.42 17.03
C VAL A 258 -5.61 -13.15 15.55
N ALA A 259 -5.49 -11.88 15.12
CA ALA A 259 -5.68 -11.47 13.74
C ALA A 259 -4.59 -12.06 12.82
N LEU A 260 -3.32 -11.95 13.23
CA LEU A 260 -2.19 -12.45 12.43
C LEU A 260 -2.15 -13.98 12.36
N ASP A 261 -2.56 -14.68 13.42
CA ASP A 261 -2.68 -16.15 13.41
C ASP A 261 -3.76 -16.61 12.43
N GLN A 262 -4.92 -15.96 12.44
CA GLN A 262 -5.99 -16.24 11.47
C GLN A 262 -5.54 -15.90 10.04
N LYS A 263 -4.83 -14.79 9.84
CA LYS A 263 -4.25 -14.38 8.55
C LYS A 263 -3.26 -15.42 8.02
N MET A 264 -2.36 -15.91 8.87
CA MET A 264 -1.40 -16.98 8.54
C MET A 264 -2.13 -18.24 8.06
N GLN A 265 -3.07 -18.75 8.86
CA GLN A 265 -3.72 -20.03 8.58
C GLN A 265 -4.72 -19.95 7.41
N ASN A 266 -5.59 -18.94 7.42
CA ASN A 266 -6.79 -18.92 6.57
C ASN A 266 -6.59 -18.16 5.25
N GLN A 267 -5.54 -17.34 5.14
CA GLN A 267 -5.30 -16.51 3.98
C GLN A 267 -3.98 -16.90 3.33
N TYR A 268 -2.85 -16.69 4.01
CA TYR A 268 -1.54 -16.99 3.45
C TYR A 268 -1.37 -18.47 3.08
N PHE A 269 -1.51 -19.36 4.05
CA PHE A 269 -1.40 -20.79 3.78
C PHE A 269 -2.62 -21.34 3.03
N ARG A 270 -3.74 -20.64 2.93
CA ARG A 270 -4.80 -21.09 2.02
C ARG A 270 -4.41 -20.89 0.55
N HIS A 271 -3.59 -19.90 0.25
CA HIS A 271 -3.26 -19.48 -1.11
C HIS A 271 -1.87 -19.94 -1.60
N GLY A 272 -1.22 -20.86 -0.87
CA GLY A 272 -0.02 -21.55 -1.38
C GLY A 272 1.29 -21.19 -0.69
N VAL A 273 1.27 -20.36 0.36
CA VAL A 273 2.43 -20.18 1.24
C VAL A 273 2.83 -21.53 1.84
N GLN A 274 4.14 -21.78 1.95
CA GLN A 274 4.70 -23.05 2.39
C GLN A 274 5.42 -22.95 3.74
N LEU A 275 6.03 -21.80 4.03
CA LEU A 275 6.66 -21.49 5.31
C LEU A 275 6.30 -20.06 5.75
N GLY A 276 5.96 -19.88 7.02
CA GLY A 276 5.62 -18.58 7.57
C GLY A 276 6.18 -18.40 8.98
N TRP A 277 6.76 -17.25 9.27
CA TRP A 277 7.19 -16.89 10.63
C TRP A 277 6.40 -15.68 11.14
N LEU A 278 5.92 -15.77 12.37
CA LEU A 278 5.24 -14.67 13.08
C LEU A 278 6.05 -14.34 14.32
N ILE A 279 6.62 -13.12 14.38
CA ILE A 279 7.67 -12.77 15.35
C ILE A 279 7.33 -11.48 16.09
N ASP A 280 7.40 -11.50 17.43
CA ASP A 280 7.50 -10.33 18.30
C ASP A 280 8.92 -10.30 18.86
N PRO A 281 9.81 -9.40 18.39
CA PRO A 281 11.19 -9.38 18.87
C PRO A 281 11.39 -8.49 20.10
N ARG A 282 10.32 -7.84 20.61
CA ARG A 282 10.43 -6.88 21.71
C ARG A 282 11.00 -7.55 22.96
N PRO A 283 12.02 -6.96 23.61
CA PRO A 283 12.53 -7.45 24.89
C PRO A 283 11.40 -7.61 25.92
N GLY A 284 11.35 -8.76 26.59
CA GLY A 284 10.31 -9.08 27.58
C GLY A 284 8.98 -9.58 27.01
N PHE A 285 8.73 -9.43 25.71
CA PHE A 285 7.53 -9.92 25.01
C PHE A 285 7.83 -10.93 23.90
N ARG A 286 9.10 -11.37 23.82
CA ARG A 286 9.63 -12.22 22.75
C ARG A 286 8.72 -13.42 22.50
N LYS A 287 8.22 -13.51 21.27
CA LYS A 287 7.37 -14.62 20.84
C LYS A 287 7.66 -14.94 19.39
N MET A 288 7.74 -16.23 19.06
CA MET A 288 8.00 -16.67 17.69
C MET A 288 7.21 -17.93 17.35
N LEU A 289 6.45 -17.86 16.27
CA LEU A 289 5.62 -18.97 15.80
C LEU A 289 6.02 -19.34 14.38
N GLU A 290 6.15 -20.65 14.14
CA GLU A 290 6.39 -21.18 12.80
C GLU A 290 5.10 -21.81 12.26
N TYR A 291 4.74 -21.46 11.04
CA TYR A 291 3.64 -22.07 10.31
C TYR A 291 4.22 -22.94 9.21
N LYS A 292 3.76 -24.18 9.14
CA LYS A 292 4.23 -25.20 8.20
C LYS A 292 3.04 -26.02 7.70
N ARG A 293 3.29 -26.85 6.69
CA ARG A 293 2.34 -27.87 6.24
C ARG A 293 2.82 -29.25 6.64
N ASP A 294 1.90 -30.09 7.08
CA ASP A 294 2.18 -31.51 7.24
C ASP A 294 2.20 -32.21 5.88
N GLU A 295 2.54 -33.50 5.89
CA GLU A 295 2.58 -34.34 4.67
C GLU A 295 1.22 -34.41 3.95
N ALA A 296 0.11 -34.18 4.66
CA ALA A 296 -1.24 -34.12 4.10
C ALA A 296 -1.61 -32.71 3.57
N GLY A 297 -0.69 -31.75 3.61
CA GLY A 297 -0.88 -30.37 3.17
C GLY A 297 -1.66 -29.49 4.16
N ARG A 298 -2.00 -30.00 5.35
CA ARG A 298 -2.72 -29.27 6.39
C ARG A 298 -1.77 -28.32 7.10
N VAL A 299 -2.25 -27.12 7.36
CA VAL A 299 -1.49 -26.09 8.06
C VAL A 299 -1.42 -26.45 9.53
N TYR A 300 -0.23 -26.40 10.11
CA TYR A 300 -0.04 -26.47 11.55
C TYR A 300 0.94 -25.40 12.01
N ARG A 301 0.82 -25.04 13.28
CA ARG A 301 1.64 -24.04 13.94
C ARG A 301 2.52 -24.73 14.97
N VAL A 302 3.82 -24.46 14.93
CA VAL A 302 4.74 -24.77 16.01
C VAL A 302 4.76 -23.57 16.95
N ASP A 303 4.05 -23.73 18.05
CA ASP A 303 3.95 -22.75 19.13
C ASP A 303 4.73 -23.30 20.31
N ASN A 304 5.98 -22.88 20.43
CA ASN A 304 6.72 -23.06 21.66
C ASN A 304 7.14 -21.67 22.15
N ASP A 305 7.07 -21.46 23.46
CA ASP A 305 7.42 -20.18 24.08
C ASP A 305 8.95 -19.93 24.10
N GLU A 306 9.75 -20.80 23.47
CA GLU A 306 11.20 -20.67 23.46
C GLU A 306 11.68 -19.78 22.32
N TRP A 307 12.52 -18.80 22.69
CA TRP A 307 13.30 -18.02 21.74
C TRP A 307 14.47 -18.85 21.21
N ARG A 308 14.41 -19.25 19.93
CA ARG A 308 15.23 -20.31 19.33
C ARG A 308 15.66 -19.98 17.91
N ASP A 309 16.58 -20.79 17.39
CA ASP A 309 16.99 -20.72 16.00
C ASP A 309 15.83 -21.18 15.10
N LEU A 310 15.66 -20.53 13.94
CA LEU A 310 14.63 -20.89 12.96
C LEU A 310 15.25 -21.53 11.73
N ASP A 311 14.61 -22.60 11.26
CA ASP A 311 15.04 -23.36 10.10
C ASP A 311 14.14 -23.08 8.89
N GLY A 312 14.78 -22.85 7.75
CA GLY A 312 14.16 -22.57 6.46
C GLY A 312 13.49 -23.77 5.80
N GLY A 313 13.74 -24.98 6.31
CA GLY A 313 13.20 -26.24 5.81
C GLY A 313 13.44 -26.43 4.31
N ASP A 314 12.48 -27.09 3.67
CA ASP A 314 12.53 -27.32 2.22
C ASP A 314 12.27 -26.06 1.39
N VAL A 315 11.72 -25.00 2.01
CA VAL A 315 11.39 -23.74 1.31
C VAL A 315 12.63 -22.88 1.12
N LEU A 316 13.51 -22.85 2.12
CA LEU A 316 14.83 -22.22 2.08
C LEU A 316 15.91 -23.27 2.46
N PRO A 317 16.27 -24.18 1.54
CA PRO A 317 17.14 -25.31 1.86
C PRO A 317 18.49 -24.90 2.46
N GLY A 318 18.79 -25.44 3.65
CA GLY A 318 20.03 -25.19 4.38
C GLY A 318 20.15 -23.77 4.95
N PHE A 319 19.09 -22.96 4.90
CA PHE A 319 19.05 -21.67 5.57
C PHE A 319 18.59 -21.87 7.02
N CYS A 320 19.40 -21.41 7.97
CA CYS A 320 19.01 -21.30 9.37
C CYS A 320 19.35 -19.89 9.85
N ILE A 321 18.51 -19.32 10.71
CA ILE A 321 18.79 -18.04 11.36
C ILE A 321 18.98 -18.27 12.86
N ASN A 322 20.05 -17.70 13.41
CA ASN A 322 20.32 -17.79 14.83
C ASN A 322 19.35 -16.91 15.62
N LYS A 323 18.93 -17.36 16.80
CA LYS A 323 18.08 -16.59 17.70
C LYS A 323 18.65 -15.22 18.05
N THR A 324 19.98 -15.07 18.12
CA THR A 324 20.64 -13.78 18.37
C THR A 324 20.49 -12.82 17.19
N ASP A 325 20.35 -13.35 15.98
CA ASP A 325 20.08 -12.53 14.80
C ASP A 325 18.64 -12.00 14.77
N LEU A 326 17.74 -12.63 15.50
CA LEU A 326 16.34 -12.21 15.62
C LEU A 326 16.12 -11.18 16.75
N GLU A 327 17.11 -10.94 17.61
CA GLU A 327 16.97 -10.03 18.73
C GLU A 327 16.95 -8.57 18.28
N MET A 328 16.00 -7.82 18.82
CA MET A 328 15.97 -6.36 18.73
C MET A 328 16.95 -5.77 19.75
N ASP A 329 17.71 -4.74 19.36
CA ASP A 329 18.48 -3.94 20.30
C ASP A 329 17.49 -3.28 21.28
N PRO A 330 17.58 -3.53 22.59
CA PRO A 330 16.70 -2.89 23.57
C PRO A 330 16.81 -1.36 23.56
N ASN A 331 17.90 -0.81 23.00
CA ASN A 331 18.12 0.61 22.81
C ASN A 331 17.87 1.07 21.35
N GLY A 332 17.34 0.19 20.49
CA GLY A 332 17.06 0.42 19.08
C GLY A 332 18.30 0.70 18.23
N VAL A 333 18.10 1.24 17.02
CA VAL A 333 19.17 1.65 16.09
C VAL A 333 20.20 2.56 16.77
N THR A 334 19.74 3.38 17.72
CA THR A 334 20.56 4.31 18.48
C THR A 334 21.54 3.60 19.42
N GLY A 335 21.16 2.45 20.00
CA GLY A 335 22.02 1.60 20.84
C GLY A 335 23.26 1.08 20.12
N SER A 336 23.09 0.64 18.87
CA SER A 336 24.20 0.18 18.03
C SER A 336 25.18 1.33 17.71
N ALA A 337 24.64 2.52 17.43
CA ALA A 337 25.44 3.72 17.22
C ALA A 337 26.14 4.16 18.52
N LEU A 338 25.43 4.11 19.65
CA LEU A 338 25.95 4.35 20.99
C LEU A 338 27.14 3.45 21.33
N LYS A 339 27.13 2.15 21.01
CA LYS A 339 28.31 1.29 21.22
C LYS A 339 29.56 1.78 20.45
N ASN A 340 29.37 2.22 19.22
CA ASN A 340 30.46 2.80 18.42
C ASN A 340 30.93 4.14 19.02
N PHE A 341 30.00 4.97 19.52
CA PHE A 341 30.30 6.25 20.16
C PHE A 341 30.92 6.11 21.56
N GLU A 342 30.50 5.14 22.37
CA GLU A 342 31.04 4.81 23.68
C GLU A 342 32.49 4.31 23.59
N THR A 343 32.81 3.58 22.51
CA THR A 343 34.18 3.18 22.21
C THR A 343 35.06 4.40 21.92
N ALA A 344 34.49 5.44 21.28
CA ALA A 344 35.20 6.69 21.00
C ALA A 344 35.31 7.62 22.24
N THR A 345 34.34 7.59 23.17
CA THR A 345 34.38 8.41 24.40
C THR A 345 35.20 7.80 25.53
N LYS A 346 35.30 6.46 25.62
CA LYS A 346 36.14 5.76 26.63
C LYS A 346 37.65 5.98 26.45
N ALA A 347 38.10 6.53 25.33
CA ALA A 347 39.52 6.70 25.04
C ALA A 347 40.18 7.90 25.75
N ASP A 348 39.51 8.66 26.64
CA ASP A 348 40.05 9.88 27.27
C ASP A 348 40.51 10.98 26.26
N ILE A 349 40.04 10.89 25.01
CA ILE A 349 40.47 11.79 23.92
C ILE A 349 39.72 13.13 23.93
N MET A 350 38.52 13.22 24.49
CA MET A 350 37.66 14.41 24.31
C MET A 350 37.56 15.31 25.55
N LYS A 351 38.07 16.55 25.41
CA LYS A 351 37.86 17.68 26.34
C LYS A 351 36.63 18.54 26.01
N SER A 352 35.82 18.13 25.02
CA SER A 352 34.73 18.89 24.39
C SER A 352 33.52 17.98 24.14
N PRO A 353 32.28 18.51 23.99
CA PRO A 353 31.12 17.70 23.60
C PRO A 353 31.37 17.01 22.25
N ALA A 354 31.06 15.72 22.16
CA ALA A 354 31.27 14.92 20.97
C ALA A 354 30.23 15.30 19.89
N ILE A 355 30.67 15.44 18.64
CA ILE A 355 29.79 15.83 17.53
C ILE A 355 29.67 14.67 16.55
N VAL A 356 28.44 14.24 16.27
CA VAL A 356 28.12 13.35 15.15
C VAL A 356 27.86 14.23 13.94
N LEU A 357 28.79 14.20 12.97
CA LEU A 357 28.73 15.01 11.76
C LEU A 357 28.22 14.17 10.58
N GLN A 358 27.07 14.52 10.03
CA GLN A 358 26.53 13.92 8.81
C GLN A 358 26.86 14.81 7.60
N ILE A 359 27.72 14.33 6.70
CA ILE A 359 28.17 15.08 5.53
C ILE A 359 27.25 14.82 4.33
N THR A 360 26.84 15.87 3.64
CA THR A 360 25.88 15.80 2.53
C THR A 360 26.13 16.91 1.50
N SER A 361 25.38 16.97 0.38
CA SER A 361 25.55 17.98 -0.68
C SER A 361 24.38 18.98 -0.74
N ILE A 362 24.48 20.10 -1.47
CA ILE A 362 23.33 21.03 -1.61
C ILE A 362 22.16 20.42 -2.42
N MET A 363 22.48 19.46 -3.30
CA MET A 363 21.52 18.79 -4.17
C MET A 363 20.48 18.01 -3.36
N GLY A 364 19.21 18.10 -3.75
CA GLY A 364 18.07 17.56 -3.00
C GLY A 364 17.63 18.38 -1.77
N SER A 365 18.23 19.53 -1.47
CA SER A 365 17.77 20.37 -0.35
C SER A 365 16.38 20.96 -0.63
N ILE A 366 15.49 20.96 0.36
CA ILE A 366 14.14 21.55 0.25
C ILE A 366 14.24 23.03 -0.11
N ALA A 367 15.18 23.77 0.49
CA ALA A 367 15.36 25.20 0.26
C ALA A 367 15.73 25.54 -1.20
N CYS A 368 16.32 24.60 -1.91
CA CYS A 368 16.74 24.75 -3.30
C CYS A 368 15.72 24.18 -4.29
N ASN A 369 14.55 23.71 -3.84
CA ASN A 369 13.50 23.16 -4.69
C ASN A 369 12.38 24.18 -4.88
N ASN A 370 12.61 25.15 -5.76
CA ASN A 370 11.69 26.25 -6.07
C ASN A 370 11.59 26.45 -7.59
N ASP A 371 10.73 27.38 -8.02
CA ASP A 371 10.47 27.65 -9.44
C ASP A 371 11.70 28.16 -10.22
N GLU A 372 12.71 28.71 -9.53
CA GLU A 372 13.94 29.25 -10.13
C GLU A 372 15.03 28.18 -10.29
N THR A 373 15.09 27.20 -9.38
CA THR A 373 16.03 26.06 -9.42
C THR A 373 15.29 24.73 -9.23
N PRO A 374 14.46 24.29 -10.19
CA PRO A 374 13.69 23.05 -10.04
C PRO A 374 14.63 21.85 -9.91
N ASN A 375 14.55 21.15 -8.78
CA ASN A 375 15.41 20.00 -8.51
C ASN A 375 14.87 18.80 -9.30
N CYS A 376 15.56 18.40 -10.37
CA CYS A 376 15.08 17.34 -11.27
C CYS A 376 15.12 15.91 -10.67
N SER A 377 15.61 15.74 -9.44
CA SER A 377 15.72 14.44 -8.77
C SER A 377 14.84 14.36 -7.53
N VAL A 378 13.62 13.85 -7.71
CA VAL A 378 12.69 13.54 -6.60
C VAL A 378 13.36 12.62 -5.57
N ALA A 379 14.12 11.62 -6.04
CA ALA A 379 14.82 10.67 -5.19
C ALA A 379 15.83 11.36 -4.25
N SER A 380 16.61 12.31 -4.75
CA SER A 380 17.60 13.04 -3.95
C SER A 380 16.93 13.91 -2.88
N THR A 381 15.79 14.52 -3.21
CA THR A 381 15.00 15.30 -2.24
C THR A 381 14.42 14.40 -1.14
N THR A 382 13.87 13.24 -1.49
CA THR A 382 13.37 12.26 -0.50
C THR A 382 14.49 11.77 0.42
N SER A 383 15.68 11.46 -0.11
CA SER A 383 16.84 11.05 0.70
C SER A 383 17.29 12.15 1.67
N LYS A 384 17.20 13.43 1.29
CA LYS A 384 17.56 14.56 2.14
C LYS A 384 16.57 14.81 3.27
N VAL A 385 15.28 14.65 2.99
CA VAL A 385 14.24 14.69 4.02
C VAL A 385 14.47 13.57 5.03
N ALA A 386 14.76 12.34 4.56
CA ALA A 386 15.10 11.22 5.43
C ALA A 386 16.34 11.51 6.28
N LEU A 387 17.39 12.09 5.69
CA LEU A 387 18.60 12.49 6.43
C LEU A 387 18.28 13.49 7.55
N ASN A 388 17.51 14.54 7.27
CA ASN A 388 17.12 15.52 8.29
C ASN A 388 16.32 14.88 9.44
N MET A 389 15.42 13.94 9.13
CA MET A 389 14.68 13.18 10.13
C MET A 389 15.63 12.34 10.99
N ILE A 390 16.59 11.65 10.37
CA ILE A 390 17.63 10.88 11.08
C ILE A 390 18.45 11.80 11.99
N THR A 391 18.90 12.96 11.50
CA THR A 391 19.66 13.94 12.29
C THR A 391 18.89 14.34 13.54
N ARG A 392 17.59 14.67 13.39
CA ARG A 392 16.75 15.09 14.50
C ARG A 392 16.53 13.96 15.51
N SER A 393 16.23 12.76 15.04
CA SER A 393 16.04 11.59 15.90
C SER A 393 17.31 11.26 16.68
N LEU A 394 18.46 11.17 16.01
CA LEU A 394 19.76 10.95 16.67
C LEU A 394 20.11 12.06 17.65
N ALA A 395 19.82 13.32 17.32
CA ALA A 395 20.06 14.45 18.23
C ALA A 395 19.24 14.33 19.51
N MET A 396 17.99 13.84 19.43
CA MET A 396 17.15 13.63 20.60
C MET A 396 17.66 12.45 21.43
N ASP A 397 17.98 11.33 20.79
CA ASP A 397 18.39 10.12 21.50
C ASP A 397 19.78 10.26 22.14
N LEU A 398 20.71 10.96 21.50
CA LEU A 398 22.09 11.14 22.00
C LEU A 398 22.26 12.37 22.90
N ARG A 399 21.19 13.15 23.12
CA ARG A 399 21.23 14.39 23.92
C ARG A 399 21.69 14.13 25.35
N GLU A 400 21.16 13.10 25.99
CA GLU A 400 21.49 12.73 27.37
C GLU A 400 22.93 12.22 27.51
N HIS A 401 23.52 11.78 26.39
CA HIS A 401 24.91 11.32 26.30
C HIS A 401 25.90 12.44 25.94
N GLY A 402 25.43 13.70 25.84
CA GLY A 402 26.28 14.87 25.59
C GLY A 402 26.77 15.02 24.16
N PHE A 403 26.11 14.37 23.19
CA PHE A 403 26.44 14.51 21.78
C PHE A 403 25.61 15.61 21.11
N ALA A 404 26.25 16.39 20.25
CA ALA A 404 25.55 17.19 19.24
C ALA A 404 25.50 16.40 17.93
N VAL A 405 24.36 16.42 17.24
CA VAL A 405 24.23 15.80 15.91
C VAL A 405 23.94 16.90 14.91
N VAL A 406 24.80 17.03 13.91
CA VAL A 406 24.75 18.12 12.93
C VAL A 406 24.88 17.56 11.53
N THR A 407 24.03 18.03 10.63
CA THR A 407 24.15 17.77 9.20
C THR A 407 24.80 18.95 8.52
N VAL A 408 25.89 18.70 7.79
CA VAL A 408 26.67 19.74 7.12
C VAL A 408 26.78 19.44 5.64
N ASN A 409 26.52 20.46 4.82
CA ASN A 409 26.94 20.46 3.44
C ASN A 409 28.18 21.34 3.32
N PRO A 410 29.38 20.77 3.19
CA PRO A 410 30.61 21.54 3.25
C PRO A 410 30.85 22.36 1.97
N GLY A 411 30.11 22.10 0.88
CA GLY A 411 30.34 22.74 -0.41
C GLY A 411 31.68 22.33 -1.04
N TYR A 412 32.19 23.16 -1.95
CA TYR A 412 33.59 23.09 -2.35
C TYR A 412 34.44 23.69 -1.22
N VAL A 413 35.38 22.91 -0.70
CA VAL A 413 36.11 23.23 0.53
C VAL A 413 37.55 23.63 0.20
N ASP A 414 38.03 24.68 0.85
CA ASP A 414 39.45 25.00 0.94
C ASP A 414 40.23 23.82 1.56
N THR A 415 41.05 23.16 0.75
CA THR A 415 41.91 22.04 1.15
C THR A 415 43.20 22.07 0.35
N ASP A 416 44.22 21.32 0.79
CA ASP A 416 45.46 21.13 0.02
C ASP A 416 45.18 20.58 -1.39
N MET A 417 44.12 19.80 -1.56
CA MET A 417 43.67 19.25 -2.84
C MET A 417 43.07 20.30 -3.78
N THR A 418 42.59 21.41 -3.22
CA THR A 418 42.07 22.58 -3.97
C THR A 418 43.07 23.74 -4.01
N HIS A 419 44.32 23.51 -3.58
CA HIS A 419 45.41 24.49 -3.56
C HIS A 419 45.06 25.80 -2.83
N HIS A 420 44.21 25.73 -1.81
CA HIS A 420 43.74 26.89 -1.07
C HIS A 420 43.08 27.98 -1.92
N GLN A 421 42.35 27.59 -2.96
CA GLN A 421 41.70 28.53 -3.87
C GLN A 421 40.24 28.85 -3.52
N ASP A 422 39.71 28.27 -2.44
CA ASP A 422 38.28 28.32 -2.10
C ASP A 422 38.00 28.80 -0.67
N SER A 423 36.73 28.80 -0.28
CA SER A 423 36.28 29.26 1.03
C SER A 423 36.11 28.12 2.04
N ALA A 424 36.16 28.45 3.33
CA ALA A 424 35.94 27.50 4.42
C ALA A 424 34.51 26.96 4.42
N ALA A 425 34.36 25.69 4.84
CA ALA A 425 33.05 25.02 4.92
C ALA A 425 32.08 25.81 5.80
N GLN A 426 30.86 26.04 5.28
CA GLN A 426 29.81 26.76 6.00
C GLN A 426 28.83 25.78 6.66
N VAL A 427 28.46 26.07 7.91
CA VAL A 427 27.42 25.33 8.63
C VAL A 427 26.08 26.01 8.35
N LEU A 428 25.12 25.25 7.81
CA LEU A 428 23.73 25.70 7.70
C LEU A 428 23.08 25.51 9.08
N GLU A 429 22.98 26.59 9.86
CA GLU A 429 22.05 26.62 11.00
C GLU A 429 20.62 26.63 10.45
N LEU A 430 19.89 25.55 10.68
CA LEU A 430 18.44 25.55 10.46
C LEU A 430 17.80 26.34 11.61
N PRO A 431 17.02 27.41 11.34
CA PRO A 431 16.29 28.09 12.39
C PRO A 431 15.31 27.11 13.07
N TRP A 432 15.34 27.12 14.40
CA TRP A 432 14.63 26.20 15.31
C TRP A 432 13.11 26.23 15.19
#